data_AF-S7WET5-F1
#
_entry.id   AF-S7WET5-F1
#
_cell.length_a   1.000
_cell.length_b   1.000
_cell.length_c   1.000
_cell.angle_alpha   90.00
_cell.angle_beta   90.00
_cell.angle_gamma   90.00
#
_symmetry.space_group_name_H-M   'P 1'
#
loop_
_entity.id
_entity.type
_entity.pdbx_description
1 polymer ?
#
loop_
_entity_poly.entity_id
_entity_poly.type
_entity_poly.pdbx_seq_one_letter_code
_entity_poly.pdbx_strand_id
1 'polypeptide(L)'
;MNNGGGRHTILGREEGFVSQVSHHDTQRVPVDSFILPSQLCDPHNRDAIANALQEDDAQIPEQFKPCYYNYQNVHHRFYLKQINLLGQLCFLFYFFADWFLLPDISFISGLSRVVAVLGFVILNMLMFKYCKNIVILDLLLPISSACGAAIWFWLLSQCHSPNVNQYQYASVIFLLLGCLSIHVRFRPAVLTALLISMVIIGGILSINNNQQVIIFLLVYIPILFFSLYVSWNNTLNARRAFLRSMLEEWDRHLLRELAHTDELTQLSNRRQFELIADKMIHAWPPYQSICLLMFDVDYFKRINDCYGHDIGDQVLQKNCRTCT
;
A
#
# COMPACT_ATOMS: atom_id res chain seq x y z
N MET A 1 -38.79 -15.23 65.99
CA MET A 1 -37.58 -15.44 66.81
C MET A 1 -36.42 -14.86 66.01
N ASN A 2 -36.05 -13.61 66.29
CA ASN A 2 -34.94 -13.22 67.17
C ASN A 2 -33.60 -13.32 66.41
N ASN A 3 -32.70 -12.34 66.34
CA ASN A 3 -32.68 -10.91 66.64
C ASN A 3 -31.24 -10.44 66.33
N GLY A 4 -31.04 -9.12 66.21
CA GLY A 4 -29.74 -8.45 66.36
C GLY A 4 -29.28 -7.78 65.07
N GLY A 5 -29.48 -6.47 64.83
CA GLY A 5 -29.39 -5.32 65.74
C GLY A 5 -27.96 -4.78 65.67
N GLY A 6 -27.66 -3.73 64.90
CA GLY A 6 -27.82 -2.29 65.17
C GLY A 6 -26.45 -1.64 64.87
N ARG A 7 -26.27 -0.46 64.27
CA ARG A 7 -26.71 0.90 64.64
C ARG A 7 -26.31 1.89 63.52
N HIS A 8 -27.09 2.97 63.40
CA HIS A 8 -26.80 4.39 63.01
C HIS A 8 -25.34 4.78 62.67
N THR A 9 -25.00 5.73 61.77
CA THR A 9 -25.39 7.16 61.68
C THR A 9 -24.68 7.76 60.42
N ILE A 10 -25.38 8.39 59.45
CA ILE A 10 -25.44 9.85 59.13
C ILE A 10 -24.26 10.49 58.34
N LEU A 11 -24.64 11.09 57.19
CA LEU A 11 -24.13 12.26 56.41
C LEU A 11 -22.67 12.33 55.92
N GLY A 12 -22.55 12.50 54.59
CA GLY A 12 -21.82 13.64 54.04
C GLY A 12 -20.79 13.37 52.94
N ARG A 13 -21.02 14.04 51.79
CA ARG A 13 -20.03 14.68 50.90
C ARG A 13 -19.62 13.95 49.61
N GLU A 14 -20.24 14.42 48.53
CA GLU A 14 -19.68 14.51 47.18
C GLU A 14 -18.31 15.19 47.20
N GLU A 15 -17.26 14.58 46.63
CA GLU A 15 -16.19 15.15 45.77
C GLU A 15 -15.55 13.92 45.09
N GLY A 16 -15.63 13.71 43.77
CA GLY A 16 -14.84 14.42 42.78
C GLY A 16 -13.66 13.54 42.32
N PHE A 17 -13.85 12.72 41.28
CA PHE A 17 -12.74 12.25 40.44
C PHE A 17 -13.23 12.01 39.01
N VAL A 18 -13.43 13.12 38.29
CA VAL A 18 -13.49 13.15 36.84
C VAL A 18 -12.07 12.93 36.34
N SER A 19 -11.78 11.73 35.82
CA SER A 19 -10.56 11.51 35.06
C SER A 19 -10.65 12.30 33.76
N GLN A 20 -9.81 13.32 33.67
CA GLN A 20 -9.58 14.15 32.49
C GLN A 20 -9.18 13.26 31.31
N VAL A 21 -10.11 13.06 30.37
CA VAL A 21 -9.75 12.65 29.01
C VAL A 21 -9.23 13.90 28.32
N SER A 22 -7.92 13.98 28.21
CA SER A 22 -7.22 15.09 27.55
C SER A 22 -7.67 15.21 26.10
N HIS A 23 -8.36 16.31 25.81
CA HIS A 23 -8.66 16.83 24.48
C HIS A 23 -7.36 17.12 23.72
N HIS A 24 -6.87 16.16 22.94
CA HIS A 24 -5.90 16.41 21.88
C HIS A 24 -5.94 15.32 20.80
N ASP A 25 -7.13 15.08 20.24
CA ASP A 25 -7.29 14.41 18.95
C ASP A 25 -8.20 15.26 18.07
N THR A 26 -7.66 16.39 17.59
CA THR A 26 -8.07 16.89 16.28
C THR A 26 -7.86 15.74 15.32
N GLN A 27 -8.96 15.21 14.77
CA GLN A 27 -8.97 14.22 13.71
C GLN A 27 -8.00 14.67 12.60
N ARG A 28 -6.75 14.21 12.70
CA ARG A 28 -5.91 14.02 11.54
C ARG A 28 -6.66 12.97 10.75
N VAL A 29 -7.35 13.40 9.69
CA VAL A 29 -7.59 12.52 8.55
C VAL A 29 -6.23 11.86 8.31
N PRO A 30 -6.11 10.54 8.41
CA PRO A 30 -4.82 9.90 8.21
C PRO A 30 -4.34 10.38 6.85
N VAL A 31 -3.11 10.88 6.79
CA VAL A 31 -2.44 11.31 5.55
C VAL A 31 -2.35 10.14 4.54
N ASP A 32 -2.75 8.95 4.97
CA ASP A 32 -2.82 7.69 4.25
C ASP A 32 -4.19 7.35 3.66
N SER A 33 -5.24 8.18 3.80
CA SER A 33 -6.46 7.96 3.01
C SER A 33 -6.17 8.36 1.57
N PHE A 34 -6.10 7.38 0.67
CA PHE A 34 -6.10 7.59 -0.76
C PHE A 34 -7.43 8.26 -1.14
N ILE A 35 -7.48 9.59 -1.11
CA ILE A 35 -8.69 10.32 -1.45
C ILE A 35 -8.84 10.24 -2.96
N LEU A 36 -9.83 9.47 -3.43
CA LEU A 36 -10.29 9.53 -4.81
C LEU A 36 -10.61 11.02 -5.10
N PRO A 37 -9.97 11.66 -6.09
CA PRO A 37 -10.25 13.06 -6.38
C PRO A 37 -11.75 13.24 -6.59
N SER A 38 -12.37 14.20 -5.90
CA SER A 38 -13.82 14.44 -6.00
C SER A 38 -14.30 14.66 -7.44
N GLN A 39 -13.41 15.17 -8.29
CA GLN A 39 -13.61 15.35 -9.74
C GLN A 39 -13.76 14.03 -10.52
N LEU A 40 -13.34 12.90 -9.96
CA LEU A 40 -13.44 11.56 -10.56
C LEU A 40 -14.60 10.74 -9.96
N CYS A 41 -15.35 11.31 -9.01
CA CYS A 41 -16.54 10.69 -8.41
C CYS A 41 -17.78 10.76 -9.33
N ASP A 42 -17.70 10.16 -10.52
CA ASP A 42 -18.82 9.88 -11.44
C ASP A 42 -19.25 8.38 -11.43
N PRO A 43 -20.55 8.02 -11.32
CA PRO A 43 -21.03 6.65 -11.50
C PRO A 43 -20.40 5.87 -12.66
N HIS A 44 -20.16 6.53 -13.80
CA HIS A 44 -19.51 5.90 -14.96
C HIS A 44 -18.08 5.42 -14.64
N ASN A 45 -17.35 6.19 -13.84
CA ASN A 45 -16.00 5.85 -13.39
C ASN A 45 -16.00 4.67 -12.41
N ARG A 46 -17.03 4.55 -11.57
CA ARG A 46 -17.21 3.39 -10.68
C ARG A 46 -17.41 2.11 -11.49
N ASP A 47 -18.26 2.15 -12.51
CA ASP A 47 -18.51 1.01 -13.39
C ASP A 47 -17.25 0.64 -14.18
N ALA A 48 -16.48 1.62 -14.64
CA ALA A 48 -15.18 1.38 -15.28
C ALA A 48 -14.19 0.65 -14.36
N ILE A 49 -14.13 1.01 -13.07
CA ILE A 49 -13.29 0.33 -12.08
C ILE A 49 -13.79 -1.08 -11.80
N ALA A 50 -15.11 -1.27 -11.67
CA ALA A 50 -15.73 -2.57 -11.43
C ALA A 50 -15.51 -3.53 -12.61
N ASN A 51 -15.68 -3.05 -13.84
CA ASN A 51 -15.43 -3.81 -15.06
C ASN A 51 -13.95 -4.19 -15.16
N ALA A 52 -13.04 -3.23 -14.94
CA ALA A 52 -11.61 -3.49 -14.92
C ALA A 52 -11.22 -4.56 -13.88
N LEU A 53 -11.88 -4.61 -12.72
CA LEU A 53 -11.61 -5.64 -11.71
C LEU A 53 -12.09 -7.04 -12.12
N GLN A 54 -13.11 -7.14 -12.97
CA GLN A 54 -13.64 -8.40 -13.49
C GLN A 54 -12.81 -8.96 -14.64
N GLU A 55 -12.09 -8.12 -15.37
CA GLU A 55 -11.16 -8.56 -16.41
C GLU A 55 -9.99 -9.35 -15.83
N ASP A 56 -9.55 -10.38 -16.55
CA ASP A 56 -8.46 -11.27 -16.12
C ASP A 56 -7.17 -10.51 -15.79
N ASP A 57 -6.82 -9.52 -16.61
CA ASP A 57 -5.60 -8.73 -16.50
C ASP A 57 -5.71 -7.51 -15.57
N ALA A 58 -6.90 -7.21 -15.04
CA ALA A 58 -7.16 -6.07 -14.17
C ALA A 58 -6.51 -4.77 -14.67
N GLN A 59 -6.73 -4.43 -15.95
CA GLN A 59 -6.06 -3.29 -16.57
C GLN A 59 -6.58 -1.97 -15.98
N ILE A 60 -5.66 -1.16 -15.45
CA ILE A 60 -6.01 0.12 -14.84
C ILE A 60 -6.32 1.14 -15.95
N PRO A 61 -7.52 1.77 -15.95
CA PRO A 61 -7.85 2.84 -16.89
C PRO A 61 -6.84 4.00 -16.83
N GLU A 62 -6.57 4.65 -17.96
CA GLU A 62 -5.51 5.69 -18.08
C GLU A 62 -5.66 6.82 -17.05
N GLN A 63 -6.90 7.26 -16.80
CA GLN A 63 -7.21 8.32 -15.83
C GLN A 63 -6.81 7.99 -14.39
N PHE A 64 -6.75 6.71 -14.02
CA PHE A 64 -6.39 6.27 -12.66
C PHE A 64 -4.93 5.85 -12.51
N LYS A 65 -4.13 5.83 -13.59
CA LYS A 65 -2.71 5.48 -13.52
C LYS A 65 -1.89 6.39 -12.58
N PRO A 66 -2.05 7.73 -12.59
CA PRO A 66 -1.33 8.59 -11.65
C PRO A 66 -1.68 8.24 -10.20
N CYS A 67 -2.95 7.96 -9.95
CA CYS A 67 -3.43 7.55 -8.64
C CYS A 67 -2.85 6.19 -8.21
N TYR A 68 -2.76 5.22 -9.13
CA TYR A 68 -2.09 3.95 -8.88
C TYR A 68 -0.62 4.13 -8.47
N TYR A 69 0.15 4.98 -9.18
CA TYR A 69 1.55 5.21 -8.79
C TYR A 69 1.67 5.91 -7.44
N ASN A 70 0.75 6.82 -7.12
CA ASN A 70 0.73 7.44 -5.80
C ASN A 70 0.40 6.43 -4.71
N TYR A 71 -0.62 5.58 -4.92
CA TYR A 71 -0.98 4.48 -4.02
C TYR A 71 0.20 3.54 -3.78
N GLN A 72 0.86 3.10 -4.84
CA GLN A 72 2.06 2.26 -4.74
C GLN A 72 3.21 2.98 -4.00
N ASN A 73 3.40 4.27 -4.24
CA ASN A 73 4.44 5.04 -3.56
C ASN A 73 4.16 5.23 -2.06
N VAL A 74 2.90 5.34 -1.64
CA VAL A 74 2.55 5.43 -0.21
C VAL A 74 2.74 4.07 0.47
N HIS A 75 2.18 2.99 -0.09
CA HIS A 75 2.17 1.69 0.57
C HIS A 75 3.45 0.87 0.38
N HIS A 76 4.13 1.01 -0.76
CA HIS A 76 5.22 0.11 -1.15
C HIS A 76 6.61 0.71 -0.98
N ARG A 77 6.75 2.05 -0.89
CA ARG A 77 8.07 2.71 -0.81
C ARG A 77 8.88 2.28 0.42
N PHE A 78 8.23 2.12 1.57
CA PHE A 78 8.91 1.66 2.78
C PHE A 78 9.39 0.20 2.63
N TYR A 79 8.53 -0.67 2.10
CA TYR A 79 8.87 -2.05 1.78
C TYR A 79 10.05 -2.15 0.81
N LEU A 80 10.07 -1.35 -0.27
CA LEU A 80 11.17 -1.32 -1.23
C LEU A 80 12.51 -0.97 -0.56
N LYS A 81 12.51 -0.05 0.40
CA LYS A 81 13.72 0.29 1.15
C LYS A 81 14.22 -0.90 1.97
N GLN A 82 13.32 -1.61 2.64
CA GLN A 82 13.67 -2.79 3.46
C GLN A 82 14.19 -3.94 2.60
N ILE A 83 13.53 -4.26 1.49
CA ILE A 83 13.95 -5.38 0.65
C ILE A 83 15.28 -5.12 -0.07
N ASN A 84 15.55 -3.87 -0.46
CA ASN A 84 16.85 -3.48 -0.99
C ASN A 84 17.98 -3.69 0.04
N LEU A 85 17.77 -3.24 1.28
CA LEU A 85 18.75 -3.44 2.35
C LEU A 85 18.94 -4.93 2.66
N LEU A 86 17.86 -5.69 2.72
CA LEU A 86 17.90 -7.13 2.95
C LEU A 86 18.69 -7.84 1.84
N GLY A 87 18.44 -7.51 0.57
CA GLY A 87 19.17 -8.08 -0.56
C GLY A 87 20.68 -7.81 -0.49
N GLN A 88 21.08 -6.61 -0.06
CA GLN A 88 22.48 -6.25 0.15
C GLN A 88 23.12 -7.03 1.31
N LEU A 89 22.40 -7.20 2.42
CA LEU A 89 22.85 -8.01 3.54
C LEU A 89 22.98 -9.48 3.15
N CYS A 90 22.03 -10.03 2.39
CA CYS A 90 22.11 -11.38 1.84
C CYS A 90 23.35 -11.56 0.97
N PHE A 91 23.64 -10.59 0.08
CA PHE A 91 24.84 -10.64 -0.76
C PHE A 91 26.14 -10.58 0.06
N LEU A 92 26.15 -9.83 1.16
CA LEU A 92 27.31 -9.81 2.08
C LEU A 92 27.45 -11.12 2.84
N PHE A 93 26.34 -11.74 3.25
CA PHE A 93 26.34 -13.00 4.01
C PHE A 93 26.95 -14.17 3.23
N TYR A 94 26.86 -14.16 1.90
CA TYR A 94 27.52 -15.14 1.05
C TYR A 94 29.06 -15.12 1.13
N PHE A 95 29.67 -14.09 1.73
CA PHE A 95 31.09 -14.12 2.09
C PHE A 95 31.46 -15.32 2.96
N PHE A 96 30.59 -15.75 3.88
CA PHE A 96 30.87 -16.91 4.72
C PHE A 96 30.90 -18.22 3.90
N ALA A 97 30.05 -18.32 2.87
CA ALA A 97 30.08 -19.43 1.95
C ALA A 97 31.35 -19.41 1.09
N ASP A 98 31.78 -18.22 0.62
CA ASP A 98 33.02 -18.07 -0.13
C ASP A 98 34.25 -18.44 0.70
N TRP A 99 34.30 -18.05 1.98
CA TRP A 99 35.39 -18.43 2.88
C TRP A 99 35.51 -19.96 3.01
N PHE A 100 34.38 -20.67 3.09
CA PHE A 100 34.39 -22.12 3.20
C PHE A 100 34.69 -22.84 1.86
N LEU A 101 34.07 -22.39 0.76
CA LEU A 101 34.10 -23.11 -0.52
C LEU A 101 35.24 -22.69 -1.44
N LEU A 102 35.69 -21.43 -1.32
CA LEU A 102 36.64 -20.75 -2.21
C LEU A 102 37.74 -20.05 -1.40
N PRO A 103 38.53 -20.79 -0.58
CA PRO A 103 39.49 -20.20 0.34
C PRO A 103 40.53 -19.30 -0.36
N ASP A 104 40.94 -19.68 -1.58
CA ASP A 104 41.96 -19.00 -2.39
C ASP A 104 41.62 -17.55 -2.74
N ILE A 105 40.33 -17.24 -2.89
CA ILE A 105 39.83 -15.92 -3.29
C ILE A 105 39.04 -15.21 -2.20
N SER A 106 39.01 -15.75 -0.98
CA SER A 106 38.21 -15.26 0.14
C SER A 106 38.44 -13.77 0.42
N PHE A 107 39.70 -13.31 0.40
CA PHE A 107 40.03 -11.89 0.60
C PHE A 107 39.48 -10.98 -0.52
N ILE A 108 39.67 -11.37 -1.78
CA ILE A 108 39.19 -10.61 -2.95
C ILE A 108 37.66 -10.58 -2.97
N SER A 109 37.03 -11.69 -2.60
CA SER A 109 35.57 -11.75 -2.45
C SER A 109 35.08 -10.77 -1.37
N GLY A 110 35.65 -10.82 -0.16
CA GLY A 110 35.26 -9.92 0.92
C GLY A 110 35.37 -8.45 0.53
N LEU A 111 36.50 -8.06 -0.08
CA LEU A 111 36.73 -6.70 -0.53
C LEU A 111 35.72 -6.27 -1.61
N SER A 112 35.54 -7.08 -2.66
CA SER A 112 34.62 -6.76 -3.77
C SER A 112 33.16 -6.65 -3.29
N ARG A 113 32.72 -7.53 -2.39
CA ARG A 113 31.36 -7.49 -1.81
C ARG A 113 31.15 -6.25 -0.95
N VAL A 114 32.08 -5.92 -0.06
CA VAL A 114 31.96 -4.74 0.81
C VAL A 114 31.92 -3.46 -0.02
N VAL A 115 32.81 -3.31 -1.01
CA VAL A 115 32.83 -2.15 -1.90
C VAL A 115 31.51 -2.02 -2.67
N ALA A 116 31.02 -3.13 -3.25
CA ALA A 116 29.76 -3.14 -3.98
C ALA A 116 28.56 -2.79 -3.09
N VAL A 117 28.46 -3.39 -1.90
CA VAL A 117 27.37 -3.13 -0.94
C VAL A 117 27.37 -1.68 -0.49
N LEU A 118 28.53 -1.11 -0.14
CA LEU A 118 28.63 0.30 0.24
C LEU A 118 28.16 1.21 -0.90
N GLY A 119 28.58 0.94 -2.14
CA GLY A 119 28.12 1.66 -3.32
C GLY A 119 26.60 1.60 -3.50
N PHE A 120 26.01 0.41 -3.42
CA PHE A 120 24.56 0.25 -3.56
C PHE A 120 23.78 0.83 -2.38
N VAL A 121 24.29 0.78 -1.15
CA VAL A 121 23.65 1.40 0.02
C VAL A 121 23.59 2.91 -0.16
N ILE A 122 24.69 3.54 -0.58
CA ILE A 122 24.75 4.98 -0.85
C ILE A 122 23.79 5.34 -1.99
N LEU A 123 23.84 4.59 -3.10
CA LEU A 123 22.94 4.79 -4.23
C LEU A 123 21.46 4.69 -3.80
N ASN A 124 21.11 3.66 -3.01
CA ASN A 124 19.77 3.50 -2.47
C ASN A 124 19.37 4.70 -1.60
N MET A 125 20.22 5.15 -0.68
CA MET A 125 19.92 6.33 0.14
C MET A 125 19.67 7.59 -0.70
N LEU A 126 20.49 7.83 -1.72
CA LEU A 126 20.31 8.96 -2.64
C LEU A 126 19.01 8.85 -3.43
N MET A 127 18.74 7.68 -4.01
CA MET A 127 17.54 7.43 -4.81
C MET A 127 16.27 7.57 -3.99
N PHE A 128 16.21 7.00 -2.78
CA PHE A 128 15.05 7.15 -1.90
C PHE A 128 14.87 8.58 -1.36
N LYS A 129 15.94 9.39 -1.31
CA LYS A 129 15.88 10.80 -0.89
C LYS A 129 15.40 11.72 -2.02
N TYR A 130 15.87 11.52 -3.26
CA TYR A 130 15.63 12.46 -4.36
C TYR A 130 14.58 11.99 -5.38
N CYS A 131 14.38 10.68 -5.57
CA CYS A 131 13.46 10.17 -6.57
C CYS A 131 12.05 9.98 -6.01
N LYS A 132 11.07 10.54 -6.73
CA LYS A 132 9.63 10.35 -6.47
C LYS A 132 8.98 9.28 -7.34
N ASN A 133 9.67 8.82 -8.38
CA ASN A 133 9.14 7.82 -9.31
C ASN A 133 9.35 6.41 -8.75
N ILE A 134 8.26 5.77 -8.30
CA ILE A 134 8.27 4.43 -7.72
C ILE A 134 8.78 3.36 -8.70
N VAL A 135 8.54 3.52 -10.02
CA VAL A 135 9.00 2.57 -11.04
C VAL A 135 10.52 2.51 -11.12
N ILE A 136 11.20 3.64 -10.88
CA ILE A 136 12.68 3.68 -10.85
C ILE A 136 13.19 3.04 -9.56
N LEU A 137 12.52 3.27 -8.43
CA LEU A 137 12.88 2.68 -7.15
C LEU A 137 12.72 1.15 -7.16
N ASP A 138 11.70 0.64 -7.85
CA ASP A 138 11.42 -0.79 -8.05
C ASP A 138 12.55 -1.51 -8.83
N LEU A 139 13.33 -0.76 -9.62
CA LEU A 139 14.43 -1.29 -10.43
C LEU A 139 15.78 -1.39 -9.69
N LEU A 140 15.92 -0.79 -8.50
CA LEU A 140 17.20 -0.72 -7.80
C LEU A 140 17.72 -2.11 -7.37
N LEU A 141 16.84 -2.95 -6.82
CA LEU A 141 17.20 -4.30 -6.39
C LEU A 141 17.51 -5.23 -7.57
N PRO A 142 16.72 -5.28 -8.66
CA PRO A 142 17.06 -6.06 -9.85
C PRO A 142 18.40 -5.65 -10.49
N ILE A 143 18.67 -4.34 -10.59
CA ILE A 143 19.92 -3.83 -11.17
C ILE A 143 21.12 -4.23 -10.29
N SER A 144 21.02 -4.02 -8.98
CA SER A 144 22.08 -4.45 -8.05
C SER A 144 22.26 -5.97 -8.03
N SER A 145 21.20 -6.76 -8.23
CA SER A 145 21.27 -8.21 -8.36
C SER A 145 22.02 -8.65 -9.62
N ALA A 146 21.81 -7.95 -10.75
CA ALA A 146 22.57 -8.21 -11.98
C ALA A 146 24.07 -7.89 -11.81
N CYS A 147 24.38 -6.77 -11.17
CA CYS A 147 25.77 -6.44 -10.82
C CYS A 147 26.38 -7.45 -9.83
N GLY A 148 25.61 -7.88 -8.84
CA GLY A 148 26.02 -8.92 -7.89
C GLY A 148 26.33 -10.25 -8.59
N ALA A 149 25.49 -10.65 -9.55
CA ALA A 149 25.73 -11.82 -10.39
C ALA A 149 27.00 -11.66 -11.25
N ALA A 150 27.25 -10.47 -11.80
CA ALA A 150 28.47 -10.21 -12.57
C ALA A 150 29.74 -10.33 -11.71
N ILE A 151 29.74 -9.74 -10.50
CA ILE A 151 30.83 -9.87 -9.54
C ILE A 151 31.01 -11.34 -9.15
N TRP A 152 29.91 -12.06 -8.92
CA TRP A 152 29.95 -13.47 -8.57
C TRP A 152 30.64 -14.33 -9.62
N PHE A 153 30.23 -14.23 -10.89
CA PHE A 153 30.86 -15.01 -11.96
C PHE A 153 32.27 -14.55 -12.29
N TRP A 154 32.57 -13.26 -12.11
CA TRP A 154 33.94 -12.77 -12.18
C TRP A 154 34.81 -13.42 -11.11
N LEU A 155 34.36 -13.50 -9.85
CA LEU A 155 35.08 -14.20 -8.78
C LEU A 155 35.27 -15.69 -9.09
N LEU A 156 34.21 -16.37 -9.53
CA LEU A 156 34.30 -17.79 -9.90
C LEU A 156 35.30 -18.04 -11.02
N SER A 157 35.40 -17.13 -12.00
CA SER A 157 36.35 -17.27 -13.11
C SER A 157 37.82 -17.20 -12.68
N GLN A 158 38.11 -16.61 -11.52
CA GLN A 158 39.47 -16.49 -10.98
C GLN A 158 39.83 -17.64 -10.01
N CYS A 159 38.84 -18.45 -9.60
CA CYS A 159 39.04 -19.47 -8.58
C CYS A 159 39.46 -20.82 -9.19
N HIS A 160 40.44 -21.48 -8.57
CA HIS A 160 40.95 -22.79 -9.00
C HIS A 160 40.39 -23.97 -8.17
N SER A 161 39.50 -23.68 -7.20
CA SER A 161 38.91 -24.68 -6.32
C SER A 161 38.02 -25.66 -7.10
N PRO A 162 38.01 -26.97 -6.75
CA PRO A 162 37.13 -27.95 -7.39
C PRO A 162 35.64 -27.68 -7.12
N ASN A 163 35.32 -26.87 -6.10
CA ASN A 163 33.93 -26.60 -5.67
C ASN A 163 33.21 -25.55 -6.52
N VAL A 164 33.89 -24.88 -7.46
CA VAL A 164 33.31 -23.83 -8.32
C VAL A 164 32.06 -24.33 -9.05
N ASN A 165 32.11 -25.56 -9.58
CA ASN A 165 31.01 -26.16 -10.33
C ASN A 165 29.77 -26.48 -9.49
N GLN A 166 29.93 -26.66 -8.18
CA GLN A 166 28.82 -26.86 -7.24
C GLN A 166 28.28 -25.51 -6.77
N TYR A 167 29.16 -24.53 -6.56
CA TYR A 167 28.77 -23.24 -6.02
C TYR A 167 28.04 -22.35 -7.03
N GLN A 168 28.26 -22.53 -8.34
CA GLN A 168 27.55 -21.78 -9.37
C GLN A 168 26.02 -21.91 -9.31
N TYR A 169 25.48 -23.02 -8.78
CA TYR A 169 24.03 -23.19 -8.61
C TYR A 169 23.41 -22.19 -7.64
N ALA A 170 24.20 -21.66 -6.69
CA ALA A 170 23.74 -20.62 -5.77
C ALA A 170 23.45 -19.29 -6.49
N SER A 171 23.97 -19.07 -7.71
CA SER A 171 23.72 -17.83 -8.48
C SER A 171 22.24 -17.62 -8.85
N VAL A 172 21.42 -18.67 -8.81
CA VAL A 172 19.96 -18.58 -9.03
C VAL A 172 19.29 -17.61 -8.05
N ILE A 173 19.88 -17.38 -6.87
CA ILE A 173 19.35 -16.41 -5.90
C ILE A 173 19.26 -14.99 -6.47
N PHE A 174 20.16 -14.59 -7.37
CA PHE A 174 20.12 -13.27 -8.00
C PHE A 174 18.92 -13.11 -8.91
N LEU A 175 18.55 -14.18 -9.62
CA LEU A 175 17.34 -14.21 -10.44
C LEU A 175 16.09 -14.10 -9.56
N LEU A 176 16.05 -14.86 -8.46
CA LEU A 176 14.91 -14.82 -7.52
C LEU A 176 14.74 -13.43 -6.91
N LEU A 177 15.82 -12.85 -6.36
CA LEU A 177 15.79 -11.51 -5.77
C LEU A 177 15.41 -10.43 -6.80
N GLY A 178 15.91 -10.54 -8.04
CA GLY A 178 15.60 -9.61 -9.11
C GLY A 178 14.17 -9.70 -9.63
N CYS A 179 13.59 -10.90 -9.73
CA CYS A 179 12.23 -11.07 -10.27
C CYS A 179 11.15 -10.82 -9.22
N LEU A 180 11.37 -11.25 -7.97
CA LEU A 180 10.37 -11.18 -6.91
C LEU A 180 10.20 -9.77 -6.33
N SER A 181 11.18 -8.89 -6.54
CA SER A 181 11.16 -7.53 -6.00
C SER A 181 10.32 -6.53 -6.79
N ILE A 182 9.87 -6.89 -8.00
CA ILE A 182 9.10 -5.99 -8.86
C ILE A 182 7.61 -6.14 -8.60
N HIS A 183 6.97 -5.04 -8.24
CA HIS A 183 5.54 -5.01 -7.89
C HIS A 183 4.71 -4.03 -8.71
N VAL A 184 5.34 -3.03 -9.36
CA VAL A 184 4.60 -1.93 -9.99
C VAL A 184 4.22 -2.22 -11.44
N ARG A 185 5.11 -2.84 -12.22
CA ARG A 185 4.88 -3.15 -13.64
C ARG A 185 5.57 -4.44 -14.02
N PHE A 186 4.90 -5.26 -14.85
CA PHE A 186 5.47 -6.52 -15.31
C PHE A 186 6.54 -6.35 -16.40
N ARG A 187 6.40 -5.38 -17.33
CA ARG A 187 7.35 -5.22 -18.45
C ARG A 187 8.81 -5.04 -17.98
N PRO A 188 9.12 -4.19 -16.97
CA PRO A 188 10.46 -4.11 -16.42
C PRO A 188 10.98 -5.44 -15.84
N ALA A 189 10.11 -6.29 -15.27
CA ALA A 189 10.50 -7.59 -14.72
C ALA A 189 11.05 -8.53 -15.79
N VAL A 190 10.45 -8.54 -16.97
CA VAL A 190 10.98 -9.33 -18.09
C VAL A 190 12.35 -8.80 -18.52
N LEU A 191 12.51 -7.48 -18.63
CA LEU A 191 13.78 -6.88 -19.05
C LEU A 191 14.91 -7.13 -18.05
N THR A 192 14.64 -7.01 -16.74
CA THR A 192 15.63 -7.27 -15.69
C THR A 192 15.94 -8.76 -15.58
N ALA A 193 14.94 -9.65 -15.74
CA ALA A 193 15.16 -11.08 -15.79
C ALA A 193 16.07 -11.48 -16.97
N LEU A 194 15.85 -10.89 -18.15
CA LEU A 194 16.71 -11.10 -19.33
C LEU A 194 18.14 -10.59 -19.08
N LEU A 195 18.29 -9.41 -18.46
CA LEU A 195 19.61 -8.85 -18.11
C LEU A 195 20.36 -9.78 -17.14
N ILE A 196 19.71 -10.22 -16.06
CA ILE A 196 20.31 -11.14 -15.08
C ILE A 196 20.65 -12.48 -15.76
N SER A 197 19.73 -13.00 -16.59
CA SER A 197 19.95 -14.24 -17.33
C SER A 197 21.15 -14.15 -18.26
N MET A 198 21.30 -13.03 -18.97
CA MET A 198 22.44 -12.79 -19.86
C MET A 198 23.77 -12.85 -19.09
N VAL A 199 23.83 -12.23 -17.91
CA VAL A 199 25.03 -12.24 -17.05
C VAL A 199 25.32 -13.66 -16.53
N ILE A 200 24.31 -14.36 -16.01
CA ILE A 200 24.47 -15.71 -15.45
C ILE A 200 24.88 -16.71 -16.54
N ILE A 201 24.17 -16.73 -17.66
CA ILE A 201 24.46 -17.65 -18.77
C ILE A 201 25.84 -17.35 -19.36
N GLY A 202 26.19 -16.07 -19.54
CA GLY A 202 27.51 -15.67 -20.01
C GLY A 202 28.65 -16.13 -19.09
N GLY A 203 28.46 -16.00 -17.77
CA GLY A 203 29.42 -16.47 -16.77
C GLY A 203 29.54 -17.99 -16.69
N ILE A 204 28.46 -18.72 -16.94
CA ILE A 204 28.48 -20.19 -16.94
C ILE A 204 29.17 -20.74 -18.18
N LEU A 205 28.92 -20.14 -19.34
CA LEU A 205 29.58 -20.52 -20.59
C LEU A 205 31.09 -20.28 -20.57
N SER A 206 31.58 -19.31 -19.78
CA SER A 206 33.02 -19.02 -19.73
C SER A 206 33.82 -19.95 -18.82
N ILE A 207 33.19 -20.61 -17.85
CA ILE A 207 33.86 -21.43 -16.82
C ILE A 207 33.64 -22.93 -17.03
N ASN A 208 32.53 -23.33 -17.66
CA ASN A 208 32.08 -24.74 -17.67
C ASN A 208 32.17 -25.41 -19.04
N ASN A 209 32.25 -26.74 -19.00
CA ASN A 209 32.09 -27.59 -20.19
C ASN A 209 30.62 -27.67 -20.61
N ASN A 210 30.36 -27.97 -21.89
CA ASN A 210 29.02 -28.06 -22.47
C ASN A 210 28.04 -28.93 -21.65
N GLN A 211 28.49 -30.04 -21.07
CA GLN A 211 27.64 -30.91 -20.26
C GLN A 211 27.16 -30.23 -18.97
N GLN A 212 28.04 -29.51 -18.28
CA GLN A 212 27.69 -28.79 -17.05
C GLN A 212 26.76 -27.60 -17.33
N VAL A 213 26.97 -26.91 -18.45
CA VAL A 213 26.07 -25.86 -18.93
C VAL A 213 24.66 -26.40 -19.11
N ILE A 214 24.50 -27.56 -19.76
CA ILE A 214 23.20 -28.19 -19.99
C ILE A 214 22.51 -28.53 -18.66
N ILE A 215 23.24 -29.13 -17.70
CA ILE A 215 22.69 -29.46 -16.39
C ILE A 215 22.22 -28.20 -15.65
N PHE A 216 23.02 -27.13 -15.70
CA PHE A 216 22.62 -25.86 -15.09
C PHE A 216 21.35 -25.29 -15.74
N LEU A 217 21.26 -25.29 -17.07
CA LEU A 217 20.09 -24.77 -17.79
C LEU A 217 18.81 -25.56 -17.47
N LEU A 218 18.91 -26.88 -17.27
CA LEU A 218 17.77 -27.71 -16.85
C LEU A 218 17.20 -27.30 -15.49
N VAL A 219 18.04 -26.82 -14.57
CA VAL A 219 17.59 -26.30 -13.27
C VAL A 219 17.15 -24.84 -13.38
N TYR A 220 17.86 -24.04 -14.18
CA TYR A 220 17.65 -22.60 -14.29
C TYR A 220 16.34 -22.23 -15.00
N ILE A 221 16.03 -22.88 -16.13
CA ILE A 221 14.88 -22.53 -16.98
C ILE A 221 13.54 -22.67 -16.21
N PRO A 222 13.25 -23.78 -15.50
CA PRO A 222 12.03 -23.88 -14.70
C PRO A 222 11.92 -22.77 -13.64
N ILE A 223 13.05 -22.42 -13.00
CA ILE A 223 13.07 -21.37 -11.97
C ILE A 223 12.83 -20.00 -12.59
N LEU A 224 13.35 -19.72 -13.79
CA LEU A 224 13.05 -18.50 -14.54
C LEU A 224 11.56 -18.37 -14.86
N PHE A 225 10.95 -19.41 -15.42
CA PHE A 225 9.51 -19.39 -15.72
C PHE A 225 8.67 -19.24 -14.46
N PHE A 226 9.00 -19.98 -13.41
CA PHE A 226 8.30 -19.88 -12.13
C PHE A 226 8.44 -18.48 -11.51
N SER A 227 9.64 -17.89 -11.54
CA SER A 227 9.90 -16.55 -11.01
C SER A 227 9.15 -15.47 -11.79
N LEU A 228 9.11 -15.58 -13.12
CA LEU A 228 8.33 -14.67 -13.97
C LEU A 228 6.82 -14.82 -13.71
N TYR A 229 6.33 -16.03 -13.51
CA TYR A 229 4.94 -16.28 -13.14
C TYR A 229 4.59 -15.64 -11.78
N VAL A 230 5.45 -15.81 -10.76
CA VAL A 230 5.24 -15.18 -9.45
C VAL A 230 5.29 -13.65 -9.57
N SER A 231 6.22 -13.10 -10.34
CA SER A 231 6.29 -11.65 -10.60
C SER A 231 5.03 -11.12 -11.31
N TRP A 232 4.54 -11.84 -12.33
CA TRP A 232 3.27 -11.54 -12.99
C TRP A 232 2.12 -11.53 -11.98
N ASN A 233 1.98 -12.60 -11.20
CA ASN A 233 0.93 -12.74 -10.19
C ASN A 233 0.99 -11.62 -9.13
N ASN A 234 2.19 -11.25 -8.67
CA ASN A 234 2.38 -10.14 -7.74
C ASN A 234 1.93 -8.81 -8.33
N THR A 235 2.29 -8.50 -9.58
CA THR A 235 1.85 -7.27 -10.26
C THR A 235 0.35 -7.26 -10.54
N LEU A 236 -0.26 -8.41 -10.80
CA LEU A 236 -1.71 -8.56 -10.97
C LEU A 236 -2.44 -8.32 -9.64
N ASN A 237 -1.96 -8.94 -8.55
CA ASN A 237 -2.52 -8.74 -7.22
C ASN A 237 -2.39 -7.29 -6.76
N ALA A 238 -1.28 -6.62 -7.06
CA ALA A 238 -1.10 -5.20 -6.77
C ALA A 238 -2.12 -4.31 -7.51
N ARG A 239 -2.44 -4.62 -8.79
CA ARG A 239 -3.48 -3.93 -9.56
C ARG A 239 -4.87 -4.18 -8.97
N ARG A 240 -5.20 -5.43 -8.66
CA ARG A 240 -6.50 -5.80 -8.07
C ARG A 240 -6.71 -5.19 -6.68
N ALA A 241 -5.68 -5.19 -5.84
CA ALA A 241 -5.72 -4.56 -4.51
C ALA A 241 -6.03 -3.06 -4.62
N PHE A 242 -5.37 -2.38 -5.55
CA PHE A 242 -5.65 -0.97 -5.83
C PHE A 242 -7.09 -0.74 -6.28
N LEU A 243 -7.58 -1.46 -7.31
CA LEU A 243 -8.95 -1.32 -7.80
C LEU A 243 -10.00 -1.59 -6.70
N ARG A 244 -9.78 -2.62 -5.86
CA ARG A 244 -10.63 -2.91 -4.70
C ARG A 244 -10.63 -1.77 -3.69
N SER A 245 -9.46 -1.25 -3.33
CA SER A 245 -9.39 -0.12 -2.40
C SER A 245 -10.13 1.10 -2.93
N MET A 246 -10.12 1.34 -4.24
CA MET A 246 -10.88 2.44 -4.85
C MET A 246 -12.40 2.21 -4.75
N LEU A 247 -12.88 0.99 -5.03
CA LEU A 247 -14.30 0.67 -4.91
C LEU A 247 -14.78 0.79 -3.45
N GLU A 248 -13.98 0.31 -2.50
CA GLU A 248 -14.33 0.43 -1.09
C GLU A 248 -14.33 1.91 -0.63
N GLU A 249 -13.40 2.74 -1.09
CA GLU A 249 -13.38 4.18 -0.83
C GLU A 249 -14.67 4.83 -1.34
N TRP A 250 -15.10 4.44 -2.54
CA TRP A 250 -16.32 4.91 -3.16
C TRP A 250 -17.56 4.54 -2.37
N ASP A 251 -17.72 3.25 -2.06
CA ASP A 251 -18.88 2.74 -1.35
C ASP A 251 -18.95 3.37 0.05
N ARG A 252 -17.80 3.58 0.72
CA ARG A 252 -17.71 4.35 1.97
C ARG A 252 -18.16 5.81 1.80
N HIS A 253 -17.76 6.48 0.72
CA HIS A 253 -18.16 7.86 0.45
C HIS A 253 -19.68 7.95 0.23
N LEU A 254 -20.24 7.08 -0.61
CA LEU A 254 -21.67 7.02 -0.88
C LEU A 254 -22.49 6.72 0.38
N LEU A 255 -22.05 5.74 1.18
CA LEU A 255 -22.70 5.44 2.47
C LEU A 255 -22.65 6.62 3.44
N ARG A 256 -21.56 7.39 3.45
CA ARG A 256 -21.48 8.62 4.25
C ARG A 256 -22.47 9.67 3.75
N GLU A 257 -22.56 9.89 2.44
CA GLU A 257 -23.52 10.84 1.88
C GLU A 257 -24.96 10.46 2.23
N LEU A 258 -25.33 9.19 2.02
CA LEU A 258 -26.65 8.66 2.40
C LEU A 258 -26.89 8.74 3.92
N ALA A 259 -25.87 8.49 4.74
CA ALA A 259 -25.98 8.60 6.20
C ALA A 259 -26.04 10.04 6.71
N HIS A 260 -25.77 11.04 5.87
CA HIS A 260 -25.75 12.48 6.20
C HIS A 260 -26.86 13.28 5.51
N THR A 261 -27.60 12.67 4.58
CA THR A 261 -28.73 13.30 3.90
C THR A 261 -30.04 12.60 4.27
N ASP A 262 -31.11 13.36 4.29
CA ASP A 262 -32.47 12.84 4.44
C ASP A 262 -33.00 12.46 3.05
N GLU A 263 -33.40 11.20 2.86
CA GLU A 263 -33.78 10.68 1.53
C GLU A 263 -35.00 11.41 0.94
N LEU A 264 -35.94 11.83 1.80
CA LEU A 264 -37.16 12.50 1.35
C LEU A 264 -36.88 13.94 0.91
N THR A 265 -36.14 14.70 1.71
CA THR A 265 -35.94 16.15 1.49
C THR A 265 -34.63 16.50 0.80
N GLN A 266 -33.70 15.56 0.69
CA GLN A 266 -32.32 15.72 0.21
C GLN A 266 -31.50 16.77 1.01
N LEU A 267 -32.02 17.21 2.17
CA LEU A 267 -31.32 18.10 3.09
C LEU A 267 -30.38 17.32 4.00
N SER A 268 -29.48 18.04 4.68
CA SER A 268 -28.68 17.45 5.76
C SER A 268 -29.60 16.85 6.81
N ASN A 269 -29.43 15.57 7.12
CA ASN A 269 -30.19 14.94 8.19
C ASN A 269 -29.69 15.42 9.56
N ARG A 270 -30.40 15.05 10.62
CA ARG A 270 -30.06 15.44 11.99
C ARG A 270 -28.60 15.15 12.36
N ARG A 271 -28.07 14.01 11.92
CA ARG A 271 -26.68 13.60 12.22
C ARG A 271 -25.67 14.53 11.57
N GLN A 272 -25.92 14.95 10.33
CA GLN A 272 -25.08 15.93 9.64
C GLN A 272 -25.21 17.33 10.26
N PHE A 273 -26.41 17.73 10.68
CA PHE A 273 -26.62 18.97 11.41
C PHE A 273 -25.80 19.02 12.71
N GLU A 274 -25.88 17.97 13.55
CA GLU A 274 -25.12 17.89 14.82
C GLU A 274 -23.61 18.00 14.56
N LEU A 275 -23.10 17.33 13.52
CA LEU A 275 -21.67 17.33 13.16
C LEU A 275 -21.20 18.71 12.67
N ILE A 276 -22.02 19.42 11.89
CA ILE A 276 -21.73 20.78 11.41
C ILE A 276 -21.83 21.78 12.57
N ALA A 277 -22.85 21.67 13.40
CA ALA A 277 -23.07 22.55 14.55
C ALA A 277 -21.89 22.49 15.52
N ASP A 278 -21.44 21.28 15.88
CA ASP A 278 -20.26 21.10 16.74
C ASP A 278 -19.01 21.74 16.14
N LYS A 279 -18.73 21.50 14.84
CA LYS A 279 -17.58 22.11 14.16
C LYS A 279 -17.67 23.64 14.14
N MET A 280 -18.84 24.20 13.86
CA MET A 280 -19.04 25.65 13.85
C MET A 280 -18.83 26.25 15.23
N ILE A 281 -19.41 25.66 16.27
CA ILE A 281 -19.28 26.14 17.66
C ILE A 281 -17.81 26.17 18.11
N HIS A 282 -17.03 25.13 17.79
CA HIS A 282 -15.62 25.06 18.18
C HIS A 282 -14.71 25.98 17.36
N ALA A 283 -15.04 26.25 16.09
CA ALA A 283 -14.28 27.17 15.24
C ALA A 283 -14.72 28.64 15.41
N TRP A 284 -15.79 28.89 16.17
CA TRP A 284 -16.38 30.22 16.23
C TRP A 284 -15.53 31.19 17.08
N PRO A 285 -15.32 32.43 16.62
CA PRO A 285 -14.60 33.43 17.41
C PRO A 285 -15.33 33.77 18.71
N PRO A 286 -14.61 33.99 19.84
CA PRO A 286 -15.23 34.24 21.16
C PRO A 286 -16.11 35.49 21.25
N TYR A 287 -16.04 36.39 20.26
CA TYR A 287 -16.71 37.71 20.28
C TYR A 287 -17.74 37.90 19.17
N GLN A 288 -18.18 36.81 18.50
CA GLN A 288 -19.24 36.86 17.51
C GLN A 288 -20.45 36.03 17.95
N SER A 289 -21.66 36.53 17.69
CA SER A 289 -22.91 35.83 18.01
C SER A 289 -23.30 34.83 16.92
N ILE A 290 -23.82 33.66 17.32
CA ILE A 290 -24.43 32.66 16.43
C ILE A 290 -25.96 32.71 16.63
N CYS A 291 -26.72 32.58 15.55
CA CYS A 291 -28.18 32.44 15.57
C CYS A 291 -28.58 31.10 14.94
N LEU A 292 -29.44 30.33 15.62
CA LEU A 292 -30.03 29.10 15.09
C LEU A 292 -31.52 29.35 14.85
N LEU A 293 -31.96 29.17 13.60
CA LEU A 293 -33.38 29.22 13.23
C LEU A 293 -33.92 27.80 13.13
N MET A 294 -35.01 27.52 13.84
CA MET A 294 -35.72 26.25 13.78
C MET A 294 -37.20 26.53 13.48
N PHE A 295 -37.75 25.84 12.49
CA PHE A 295 -39.15 26.01 12.07
C PHE A 295 -39.74 24.65 11.67
N ASP A 296 -41.07 24.53 11.77
CA ASP A 296 -41.85 23.31 11.49
C ASP A 296 -43.07 23.64 10.63
N VAL A 297 -43.65 22.63 9.97
CA VAL A 297 -44.85 22.78 9.13
C VAL A 297 -46.11 22.64 9.99
N ASP A 298 -46.83 23.74 10.18
CA ASP A 298 -48.06 23.75 10.97
C ASP A 298 -49.12 22.78 10.40
N TYR A 299 -49.79 22.06 11.30
CA TYR A 299 -50.88 21.13 11.00
C TYR A 299 -50.53 19.99 10.00
N PHE A 300 -49.25 19.61 9.87
CA PHE A 300 -48.81 18.59 8.92
C PHE A 300 -49.59 17.26 9.03
N LYS A 301 -49.93 16.83 10.25
CA LYS A 301 -50.74 15.62 10.48
C LYS A 301 -52.09 15.66 9.74
N ARG A 302 -52.75 16.83 9.69
CA ARG A 302 -54.04 17.00 9.01
C ARG A 302 -53.88 16.86 7.49
N ILE A 303 -52.74 17.24 6.94
CA ILE A 303 -52.43 17.04 5.52
C ILE A 303 -52.31 15.55 5.22
N ASN A 304 -51.55 14.81 6.03
CA ASN A 304 -51.41 13.35 5.89
C ASN A 304 -52.76 12.64 6.03
N ASP A 305 -53.57 13.02 7.03
CA ASP A 305 -54.86 12.39 7.30
C ASP A 305 -55.91 12.65 6.19
N CYS A 306 -55.85 13.82 5.52
CA CYS A 306 -56.81 14.19 4.47
C CYS A 306 -56.39 13.79 3.05
N TYR A 307 -55.09 13.80 2.76
CA TYR A 307 -54.57 13.66 1.40
C TYR A 307 -53.63 12.45 1.23
N GLY A 308 -53.34 11.72 2.30
CA GLY A 308 -52.41 10.61 2.29
C GLY A 308 -50.96 11.04 2.46
N HIS A 309 -50.13 10.10 2.89
CA HIS A 309 -48.71 10.32 3.17
C HIS A 309 -47.92 10.78 1.93
N ASP A 310 -48.24 10.25 0.75
CA ASP A 310 -47.57 10.64 -0.51
C ASP A 310 -47.70 12.14 -0.81
N ILE A 311 -48.83 12.76 -0.47
CA ILE A 311 -49.04 14.21 -0.64
C ILE A 311 -48.31 15.00 0.45
N GLY A 312 -48.26 14.47 1.68
CA GLY A 312 -47.45 15.05 2.76
C GLY A 312 -45.97 15.12 2.40
N ASP A 313 -45.43 14.05 1.82
CA ASP A 313 -44.06 13.95 1.36
C ASP A 313 -43.71 15.00 0.30
N GLN A 314 -44.62 15.23 -0.66
CA GLN A 314 -44.46 16.29 -1.66
C GLN A 314 -44.47 17.70 -1.04
N VAL A 315 -45.27 17.94 -0.01
CA VAL A 315 -45.30 19.23 0.72
C VAL A 315 -43.97 19.47 1.42
N LEU A 316 -43.41 18.46 2.08
CA LEU A 316 -42.08 18.53 2.71
C LEU A 316 -40.99 18.84 1.68
N GLN A 317 -40.94 18.08 0.58
CA GLN A 317 -39.99 18.32 -0.52
C GLN A 317 -40.06 19.74 -1.07
N LYS A 318 -41.27 20.26 -1.29
CA LYS A 318 -41.48 21.59 -1.85
C LYS A 318 -41.07 22.71 -0.89
N ASN A 319 -41.39 22.57 0.40
CA ASN A 319 -40.96 23.52 1.42
C ASN A 319 -39.44 23.58 1.53
N CYS A 320 -38.77 22.42 1.60
CA CYS A 320 -37.31 22.33 1.65
C CYS A 320 -36.63 23.03 0.47
N ARG A 321 -37.11 22.81 -0.76
CA ARG A 321 -36.60 23.48 -1.98
C ARG A 321 -36.78 25.00 -1.99
N THR A 322 -37.75 25.53 -1.24
CA THR A 322 -38.02 26.98 -1.17
C THR A 322 -37.15 27.66 -0.12
N CYS A 323 -36.71 26.90 0.89
CA CYS A 323 -35.91 27.39 2.01
C CYS A 323 -34.39 27.21 1.82
N THR A 324 -33.94 26.54 0.76
CA THR A 324 -32.52 26.36 0.39
C THR A 324 -32.10 27.34 -0.69
#